data_AF-A0A8H5T0Q5-F1
#
_entry.id   AF-A0A8H5T0Q5-F1
#
_cell.length_a   1.000
_cell.length_b   1.000
_cell.length_c   1.000
_cell.angle_alpha   90.00
_cell.angle_beta   90.00
_cell.angle_gamma   90.00
#
_symmetry.space_group_name_H-M   'P 1'
#
loop_
_entity.id
_entity.type
_entity.pdbx_description
1 polymer ?
#
loop_
_entity_poly.entity_id
_entity_poly.type
_entity_poly.pdbx_seq_one_letter_code
_entity_poly.pdbx_strand_id
1 'polypeptide(L)'
;MSDGKRIKATALDFADPKSEQAIRAVLDIIHGDVVKTGDPRLLFYMTEVHKALGSPRKTYDRDSSLGSSNSVHRTFFCEITRSIGDVAKENKYLHRVEGWLLFALIAENLKSHPIQVIVCSILTLFCRSEQQGLPDEVRGISIRDGEWLRLENLRLVDIAMLDERKNHIDTIFKALRLLSHQLESFEQGTLLSDDELNTCWSHWVAPCPCCQTISSHDYHRELVATRLWPMLIDEYKDRVFDLIFAIRDISEKTLDAIQH
;
A
#
# COMPACT_ATOMS: atom_id res chain seq x y z
N MET A 1 -6.61 -18.26 -44.92
CA MET A 1 -5.34 -18.10 -44.18
C MET A 1 -5.48 -16.83 -43.36
N SER A 2 -5.76 -16.97 -42.07
CA SER A 2 -5.97 -15.86 -41.15
C SER A 2 -4.62 -15.23 -40.83
N ASP A 3 -4.44 -13.97 -41.20
CA ASP A 3 -3.28 -13.17 -40.81
C ASP A 3 -3.14 -13.18 -39.29
N GLY A 4 -2.12 -13.88 -38.81
CA GLY A 4 -1.77 -13.95 -37.39
C GLY A 4 -1.40 -12.57 -36.90
N LYS A 5 -2.36 -11.87 -36.29
CA LYS A 5 -2.15 -10.58 -35.65
C LYS A 5 -1.10 -10.77 -34.54
N ARG A 6 0.16 -10.42 -34.81
CA ARG A 6 1.24 -10.47 -33.82
C ARG A 6 0.85 -9.56 -32.66
N ILE A 7 0.54 -10.18 -31.52
CA ILE A 7 0.27 -9.51 -30.27
C ILE A 7 1.57 -8.82 -29.82
N LYS A 8 1.62 -7.49 -29.87
CA LYS A 8 2.77 -6.71 -29.37
C LYS A 8 2.60 -6.45 -27.88
N ALA A 9 2.95 -7.43 -27.06
CA ALA A 9 3.11 -7.24 -25.62
C ALA A 9 4.54 -6.75 -25.34
N THR A 10 4.84 -5.50 -25.72
CA THR A 10 6.19 -4.93 -25.66
C THR A 10 6.73 -4.74 -24.24
N ALA A 11 5.88 -4.90 -23.23
CA ALA A 11 6.26 -4.80 -21.81
C ALA A 11 6.65 -6.16 -21.18
N LEU A 12 6.43 -7.28 -21.88
CA LEU A 12 6.88 -8.59 -21.43
C LEU A 12 8.38 -8.74 -21.67
N ASP A 13 9.08 -9.20 -20.65
CA ASP A 13 10.46 -9.65 -20.80
C ASP A 13 10.47 -11.18 -20.86
N PHE A 14 10.66 -11.72 -22.06
CA PHE A 14 10.65 -13.17 -22.28
C PHE A 14 11.88 -13.87 -21.69
N ALA A 15 12.89 -13.15 -21.21
CA ALA A 15 13.98 -13.74 -20.42
C ALA A 15 13.57 -13.97 -18.96
N ASP A 16 12.54 -13.28 -18.46
CA ASP A 16 12.00 -13.45 -17.11
C ASP A 16 11.04 -14.64 -17.07
N PRO A 17 11.28 -15.67 -16.22
CA PRO A 17 10.40 -16.83 -16.11
C PRO A 17 8.96 -16.47 -15.70
N LYS A 18 8.76 -15.32 -15.04
CA LYS A 18 7.42 -14.84 -14.69
C LYS A 18 6.58 -14.50 -15.92
N SER A 19 7.19 -14.20 -17.06
CA SER A 19 6.46 -13.91 -18.30
C SER A 19 5.74 -15.15 -18.84
N GLU A 20 6.41 -16.32 -18.81
CA GLU A 20 5.78 -17.59 -19.20
C GLU A 20 4.70 -18.00 -18.19
N GLN A 21 4.99 -17.85 -16.89
CA GLN A 21 4.00 -18.09 -15.84
C GLN A 21 2.76 -17.20 -16.00
N ALA A 22 2.92 -15.94 -16.39
CA ALA A 22 1.81 -15.02 -16.62
C ALA A 22 0.91 -15.49 -17.77
N ILE A 23 1.49 -15.99 -18.86
CA ILE A 23 0.72 -16.52 -19.99
C ILE A 23 -0.11 -17.73 -19.55
N ARG A 24 0.52 -18.68 -18.83
CA ARG A 24 -0.18 -19.85 -18.28
C ARG A 24 -1.30 -19.43 -17.32
N ALA A 25 -1.01 -18.55 -16.37
CA ALA A 25 -1.98 -18.05 -15.42
C ALA A 25 -3.18 -17.34 -16.08
N VAL A 26 -2.95 -16.55 -17.13
CA VAL A 26 -4.03 -15.92 -17.90
C VAL A 26 -4.88 -16.96 -18.61
N LEU A 27 -4.28 -17.99 -19.21
CA LEU A 27 -5.01 -19.09 -19.83
C LEU A 27 -5.82 -19.85 -18.78
N ASP A 28 -5.23 -20.21 -17.64
CA ASP A 28 -5.91 -20.91 -16.55
C ASP A 28 -7.16 -20.14 -16.09
N ILE A 29 -7.03 -18.82 -15.86
CA ILE A 29 -8.17 -17.96 -15.50
C ILE A 29 -9.23 -17.94 -16.60
N ILE A 30 -8.85 -17.87 -17.88
CA ILE A 30 -9.79 -17.90 -19.01
C ILE A 30 -10.56 -19.24 -19.05
N HIS A 31 -9.91 -20.35 -18.67
CA HIS A 31 -10.55 -21.67 -18.59
C HIS A 31 -11.32 -21.89 -17.29
N GLY A 32 -11.34 -20.92 -16.37
CA GLY A 32 -12.13 -20.94 -15.13
C GLY A 32 -11.37 -21.41 -13.90
N ASP A 33 -10.06 -21.59 -13.98
CA ASP A 33 -9.22 -21.97 -12.85
C ASP A 33 -8.90 -20.76 -11.96
N VAL A 34 -8.67 -21.06 -10.68
CA VAL A 34 -8.32 -20.05 -9.68
C VAL A 34 -6.81 -19.94 -9.58
N VAL A 35 -6.27 -18.81 -10.00
CA VAL A 35 -4.86 -18.47 -9.80
C VAL A 35 -4.74 -17.49 -8.63
N LYS A 36 -3.93 -17.85 -7.64
CA LYS A 36 -3.54 -16.94 -6.55
C LYS A 36 -2.07 -16.60 -6.69
N THR A 37 -1.76 -15.32 -6.72
CA THR A 37 -0.38 -14.86 -6.64
C THR A 37 -0.32 -13.52 -5.93
N GLY A 38 0.63 -13.37 -5.02
CA GLY A 38 0.92 -12.09 -4.37
C GLY A 38 2.02 -11.29 -5.08
N ASP A 39 2.60 -11.82 -6.15
CA ASP A 39 3.77 -11.26 -6.81
C ASP A 39 3.37 -10.10 -7.75
N PRO A 40 3.79 -8.85 -7.49
CA PRO A 40 3.39 -7.69 -8.31
C PRO A 40 3.88 -7.77 -9.75
N ARG A 41 5.05 -8.39 -9.99
CA ARG A 41 5.64 -8.56 -11.32
C ARG A 41 4.84 -9.55 -12.15
N LEU A 42 4.46 -10.68 -11.54
CA LEU A 42 3.61 -11.68 -12.19
C LEU A 42 2.23 -11.08 -12.52
N LEU A 43 1.60 -10.39 -11.56
CA LEU A 43 0.32 -9.72 -11.77
C LEU A 43 0.41 -8.66 -12.90
N PHE A 44 1.50 -7.89 -12.95
CA PHE A 44 1.73 -6.92 -14.02
C PHE A 44 1.78 -7.60 -15.40
N TYR A 45 2.58 -8.65 -15.56
CA TYR A 45 2.64 -9.41 -16.80
C TYR A 45 1.32 -10.05 -17.18
N MET A 46 0.56 -10.57 -16.21
CA MET A 46 -0.79 -11.10 -16.47
C MET A 46 -1.69 -10.01 -17.07
N THR A 47 -1.65 -8.79 -16.54
CA THR A 47 -2.44 -7.67 -17.11
C THR A 47 -1.97 -7.25 -18.50
N GLU A 48 -0.67 -7.26 -18.78
CA GLU A 48 -0.12 -6.96 -20.11
C GLU A 48 -0.54 -8.03 -21.13
N VAL A 49 -0.44 -9.33 -20.78
CA VAL A 49 -0.92 -10.43 -21.62
C VAL A 49 -2.43 -10.29 -21.88
N HIS A 50 -3.23 -10.08 -20.83
CA HIS A 50 -4.68 -9.92 -20.95
C HIS A 50 -5.05 -8.71 -21.85
N LYS A 51 -4.36 -7.58 -21.70
CA LYS A 51 -4.54 -6.39 -22.54
C LYS A 51 -4.20 -6.68 -24.00
N ALA A 52 -3.12 -7.42 -24.24
CA ALA A 52 -2.63 -7.72 -25.58
C ALA A 52 -3.50 -8.77 -26.30
N LEU A 53 -4.16 -9.66 -25.56
CA LEU A 53 -5.25 -10.53 -26.04
C LEU A 53 -6.52 -9.77 -26.43
N GLY A 54 -6.55 -8.44 -26.26
CA GLY A 54 -7.58 -7.57 -26.77
C GLY A 54 -8.67 -7.20 -25.76
N SER A 55 -8.39 -7.33 -24.45
CA SER A 55 -9.30 -7.01 -23.33
C SER A 55 -10.76 -7.26 -23.71
N PRO A 56 -11.22 -8.53 -23.74
CA PRO A 56 -12.54 -8.85 -24.25
C PRO A 56 -13.60 -7.99 -23.53
N ARG A 57 -14.10 -6.98 -24.23
CA ARG A 57 -15.17 -6.09 -23.74
C ARG A 57 -16.45 -6.85 -23.38
N LYS A 58 -16.52 -8.15 -23.72
CA LYS A 58 -17.70 -9.01 -23.58
C LYS A 58 -17.67 -9.98 -22.39
N THR A 59 -16.60 -10.08 -21.61
CA THR A 59 -16.62 -10.85 -20.34
C THR A 59 -16.95 -9.98 -19.12
N TYR A 60 -17.33 -8.72 -19.36
CA TYR A 60 -17.70 -7.73 -18.34
C TYR A 60 -19.18 -7.34 -18.37
N ASP A 61 -20.01 -7.99 -19.21
CA ASP A 61 -21.45 -7.79 -19.11
C ASP A 61 -21.95 -8.47 -17.83
N ARG A 62 -22.37 -7.65 -16.88
CA ARG A 62 -22.96 -8.07 -15.62
C ARG A 62 -24.32 -8.75 -15.77
N ASP A 63 -24.93 -8.77 -16.95
CA ASP A 63 -26.24 -9.38 -17.16
C ASP A 63 -26.41 -9.90 -18.59
N SER A 64 -26.43 -11.22 -18.76
CA SER A 64 -27.37 -11.91 -19.65
C SER A 64 -27.21 -13.43 -19.53
N SER A 65 -27.96 -13.98 -18.56
CA SER A 65 -28.64 -15.29 -18.59
C SER A 65 -28.21 -16.29 -19.67
N LEU A 66 -27.60 -17.41 -19.26
CA LEU A 66 -27.96 -18.74 -19.78
C LEU A 66 -27.55 -19.83 -18.78
N GLY A 67 -28.54 -20.41 -18.11
CA GLY A 67 -28.54 -21.78 -17.61
C GLY A 67 -27.62 -22.14 -16.44
N SER A 68 -28.21 -22.30 -15.25
CA SER A 68 -27.99 -23.45 -14.36
C SER A 68 -26.58 -24.08 -14.37
N SER A 69 -25.65 -23.49 -13.62
CA SER A 69 -24.49 -24.18 -13.04
C SER A 69 -23.87 -23.28 -11.97
N ASN A 70 -23.70 -23.81 -10.76
CA ASN A 70 -23.03 -23.16 -9.62
C ASN A 70 -21.51 -22.99 -9.81
N SER A 71 -21.03 -22.77 -11.04
CA SER A 71 -19.65 -22.38 -11.32
C SER A 71 -19.59 -20.86 -11.38
N VAL A 72 -19.16 -20.22 -10.30
CA VAL A 72 -18.87 -18.79 -10.26
C VAL A 72 -17.84 -18.50 -11.36
N HIS A 73 -18.28 -17.98 -12.51
CA HIS A 73 -17.38 -17.47 -13.54
C HIS A 73 -16.65 -16.27 -12.94
N ARG A 74 -15.47 -16.51 -12.38
CA ARG A 74 -14.63 -15.46 -11.83
C ARG A 74 -13.99 -14.73 -13.00
N THR A 75 -14.29 -13.44 -13.12
CA THR A 75 -13.66 -12.61 -14.15
C THR A 75 -12.19 -12.40 -13.79
N PHE A 76 -11.34 -12.24 -14.80
CA PHE A 76 -9.93 -11.93 -14.63
C PHE A 76 -9.69 -10.75 -13.67
N PHE A 77 -10.51 -9.70 -13.78
CA PHE A 77 -10.47 -8.55 -12.89
C PHE A 77 -10.73 -8.91 -11.42
N CYS A 78 -11.68 -9.79 -11.14
CA CYS A 78 -11.97 -10.23 -9.77
C CYS A 78 -10.78 -10.97 -9.16
N GLU A 79 -10.09 -11.81 -9.92
CA GLU A 79 -8.91 -12.53 -9.43
C GLU A 79 -7.73 -11.60 -9.16
N ILE A 80 -7.45 -10.64 -10.04
CA ILE A 80 -6.40 -9.64 -9.81
C ILE A 80 -6.72 -8.77 -8.59
N THR A 81 -7.95 -8.27 -8.49
CA THR A 81 -8.35 -7.41 -7.37
C THR A 81 -8.27 -8.15 -6.04
N ARG A 82 -8.72 -9.41 -6.00
CA ARG A 82 -8.61 -10.26 -4.82
C ARG A 82 -7.16 -10.50 -4.44
N SER A 83 -6.30 -10.81 -5.41
CA SER A 83 -4.86 -11.04 -5.18
C SER A 83 -4.17 -9.82 -4.58
N ILE A 84 -4.47 -8.61 -5.07
CA ILE A 84 -3.93 -7.35 -4.51
C ILE A 84 -4.46 -7.12 -3.08
N GLY A 85 -5.75 -7.39 -2.86
CA GLY A 85 -6.37 -7.30 -1.54
C GLY A 85 -5.76 -8.28 -0.52
N ASP A 86 -5.47 -9.50 -0.95
CA ASP A 86 -4.82 -10.53 -0.12
C ASP A 86 -3.38 -10.10 0.21
N VAL A 87 -2.61 -9.59 -0.76
CA VAL A 87 -1.26 -9.03 -0.53
C VAL A 87 -1.28 -7.90 0.49
N ALA A 88 -2.22 -6.96 0.37
CA ALA A 88 -2.35 -5.84 1.30
C ALA A 88 -2.67 -6.31 2.73
N LYS A 89 -3.52 -7.33 2.87
CA LYS A 89 -3.84 -7.94 4.17
C LYS A 89 -2.65 -8.68 4.78
N GLU A 90 -1.95 -9.47 3.98
CA GLU A 90 -0.82 -10.30 4.43
C GLU A 90 0.39 -9.45 4.84
N ASN A 91 0.66 -8.35 4.14
CA ASN A 91 1.87 -7.55 4.37
C ASN A 91 1.67 -6.35 5.30
N LYS A 92 0.44 -6.14 5.80
CA LYS A 92 -0.02 -4.99 6.59
C LYS A 92 0.08 -3.63 5.86
N TYR A 93 1.09 -3.44 5.00
CA TYR A 93 1.32 -2.26 4.18
C TYR A 93 1.88 -2.66 2.81
N LEU A 94 1.28 -2.16 1.73
CA LEU A 94 1.67 -2.50 0.36
C LEU A 94 3.10 -2.10 0.01
N HIS A 95 3.63 -0.99 0.57
CA HIS A 95 4.98 -0.52 0.29
C HIS A 95 6.09 -1.47 0.75
N ARG A 96 5.77 -2.46 1.58
CA ARG A 96 6.70 -3.52 2.02
C ARG A 96 6.90 -4.61 0.97
N VAL A 97 6.01 -4.65 -0.02
CA VAL A 97 6.04 -5.65 -1.07
C VAL A 97 6.99 -5.17 -2.15
N GLU A 98 7.96 -6.00 -2.48
CA GLU A 98 8.90 -5.71 -3.55
C GLU A 98 8.16 -5.49 -4.88
N GLY A 99 8.42 -4.36 -5.55
CA GLY A 99 7.76 -4.01 -6.81
C GLY A 99 6.30 -3.53 -6.66
N TRP A 100 5.85 -3.14 -5.47
CA TRP A 100 4.48 -2.67 -5.22
C TRP A 100 4.02 -1.54 -6.17
N LEU A 101 4.91 -0.67 -6.65
CA LEU A 101 4.54 0.38 -7.61
C LEU A 101 3.96 -0.16 -8.91
N LEU A 102 4.26 -1.42 -9.28
CA LEU A 102 3.64 -2.07 -10.44
C LEU A 102 2.12 -2.15 -10.31
N PHE A 103 1.56 -2.10 -9.09
CA PHE A 103 0.11 -2.01 -8.89
C PHE A 103 -0.51 -0.77 -9.52
N ALA A 104 0.24 0.33 -9.69
CA ALA A 104 -0.24 1.51 -10.42
C ALA A 104 -0.41 1.22 -11.92
N LEU A 105 0.55 0.52 -12.53
CA LEU A 105 0.47 0.11 -13.93
C LEU A 105 -0.60 -0.96 -14.15
N ILE A 106 -0.79 -1.86 -13.17
CA ILE A 106 -1.92 -2.81 -13.15
C ILE A 106 -3.24 -2.05 -13.09
N ALA A 107 -3.36 -1.03 -12.24
CA ALA A 107 -4.54 -0.19 -12.16
C ALA A 107 -4.83 0.53 -13.49
N GLU A 108 -3.80 1.08 -14.14
CA GLU A 108 -3.92 1.67 -15.49
C GLU A 108 -4.42 0.65 -16.50
N ASN A 109 -3.77 -0.52 -16.58
CA ASN A 109 -4.11 -1.57 -17.54
C ASN A 109 -5.54 -2.09 -17.38
N LEU A 110 -6.03 -2.18 -16.13
CA LEU A 110 -7.38 -2.61 -15.80
C LEU A 110 -8.40 -1.47 -15.75
N LYS A 111 -7.96 -0.20 -15.84
CA LYS A 111 -8.77 1.00 -15.56
C LYS A 111 -9.46 0.94 -14.19
N SER A 112 -8.73 0.46 -13.17
CA SER A 112 -9.25 0.23 -11.83
C SER A 112 -9.01 1.42 -10.90
N HIS A 113 -10.03 2.23 -10.68
CA HIS A 113 -9.97 3.33 -9.72
C HIS A 113 -9.67 2.86 -8.29
N PRO A 114 -10.29 1.77 -7.76
CA PRO A 114 -10.00 1.32 -6.39
C PRO A 114 -8.53 0.93 -6.16
N ILE A 115 -7.89 0.25 -7.12
CA ILE A 115 -6.47 -0.12 -6.99
C ILE A 115 -5.60 1.14 -7.04
N GLN A 116 -5.93 2.09 -7.91
CA GLN A 116 -5.22 3.35 -8.02
C GLN A 116 -5.28 4.15 -6.70
N VAL A 117 -6.45 4.22 -6.05
CA VAL A 117 -6.59 4.89 -4.75
C VAL A 117 -5.67 4.26 -3.69
N ILE A 118 -5.62 2.92 -3.60
CA ILE A 118 -4.74 2.24 -2.64
C ILE A 118 -3.26 2.61 -2.88
N VAL A 119 -2.82 2.61 -4.15
CA VAL A 119 -1.45 2.98 -4.51
C VAL A 119 -1.18 4.43 -4.14
N CYS A 120 -2.09 5.35 -4.51
CA CYS A 120 -1.97 6.78 -4.22
C CYS A 120 -1.89 7.04 -2.71
N SER A 121 -2.80 6.51 -1.89
CA SER A 121 -2.76 6.72 -0.43
C SER A 121 -1.43 6.27 0.20
N ILE A 122 -0.79 5.24 -0.34
CA ILE A 122 0.52 4.79 0.13
C ILE A 122 1.64 5.68 -0.40
N LEU A 123 1.57 6.07 -1.66
CA LEU A 123 2.51 7.00 -2.30
C LEU A 123 2.51 8.38 -1.61
N THR A 124 1.35 8.86 -1.15
CA THR A 124 1.18 10.10 -0.38
C THR A 124 2.13 10.17 0.81
N LEU A 125 2.41 9.04 1.45
CA LEU A 125 3.33 8.97 2.60
C LEU A 125 4.79 9.27 2.19
N PHE A 126 5.18 9.00 0.94
CA PHE A 126 6.53 9.20 0.41
C PHE A 126 6.73 10.59 -0.21
N CYS A 127 5.66 11.29 -0.60
CA CYS A 127 5.78 12.60 -1.22
C CYS A 127 6.40 13.62 -0.26
N ARG A 128 7.21 14.54 -0.80
CA ARG A 128 7.68 15.75 -0.10
C ARG A 128 6.74 16.93 -0.38
N SER A 129 6.73 17.95 0.48
CA SER A 129 5.75 19.05 0.41
C SER A 129 5.75 19.82 -0.91
N GLU A 130 6.88 19.84 -1.62
CA GLU A 130 7.05 20.57 -2.89
C GLU A 130 7.28 19.64 -4.10
N GLN A 131 7.15 18.33 -3.92
CA GLN A 131 7.49 17.38 -4.97
C GLN A 131 6.36 17.22 -6.00
N GLN A 132 6.68 17.43 -7.28
CA GLN A 132 5.73 17.33 -8.41
C GLN A 132 5.77 15.98 -9.14
N GLY A 133 6.59 15.04 -8.68
CA GLY A 133 6.81 13.75 -9.33
C GLY A 133 6.89 12.60 -8.35
N LEU A 134 7.14 11.40 -8.87
CA LEU A 134 7.35 10.24 -8.02
C LEU A 134 8.64 10.40 -7.20
N PRO A 135 8.62 10.05 -5.89
CA PRO A 135 9.84 9.96 -5.09
C PRO A 135 10.81 8.93 -5.63
N ASP A 136 12.06 9.32 -5.88
CA ASP A 136 13.09 8.41 -6.38
C ASP A 136 13.29 7.23 -5.40
N GLU A 137 13.06 7.46 -4.11
CA GLU A 137 13.13 6.47 -3.04
C GLU A 137 12.12 5.33 -3.21
N VAL A 138 10.97 5.58 -3.86
CA VAL A 138 9.95 4.53 -4.05
C VAL A 138 10.24 3.62 -5.24
N ARG A 139 11.14 4.02 -6.14
CA ARG A 139 11.44 3.26 -7.35
C ARG A 139 11.85 1.81 -7.05
N GLY A 140 12.78 1.64 -6.10
CA GLY A 140 13.35 0.33 -5.79
C GLY A 140 14.10 -0.33 -6.97
N ILE A 141 14.74 -1.46 -6.71
CA ILE A 141 15.54 -2.19 -7.72
C ILE A 141 14.64 -2.91 -8.73
N SER A 142 13.41 -3.22 -8.34
CA SER A 142 12.50 -4.10 -9.08
C SER A 142 11.71 -3.37 -10.17
N ILE A 143 11.83 -2.04 -10.29
CA ILE A 143 11.14 -1.23 -11.31
C ILE A 143 12.13 -0.83 -12.42
N ARG A 144 11.81 -1.24 -13.65
CA ARG A 144 12.67 -1.02 -14.83
C ARG A 144 12.50 0.40 -15.38
N ASP A 145 13.47 0.89 -16.15
CA ASP A 145 13.43 2.26 -16.71
C ASP A 145 12.17 2.54 -17.52
N GLY A 146 11.76 1.60 -18.39
CA GLY A 146 10.55 1.76 -19.18
C GLY A 146 9.26 1.77 -18.36
N GLU A 147 9.25 1.11 -17.21
CA GLU A 147 8.11 1.11 -16.27
C GLU A 147 8.10 2.39 -15.44
N TRP A 148 9.27 2.83 -14.99
CA TRP A 148 9.42 4.10 -14.29
C TRP A 148 8.91 5.26 -15.13
N LEU A 149 9.30 5.33 -16.40
CA LEU A 149 8.81 6.35 -17.33
C LEU A 149 7.28 6.28 -17.50
N ARG A 150 6.69 5.08 -17.52
CA ARG A 150 5.22 4.94 -17.56
C ARG A 150 4.57 5.44 -16.28
N LEU A 151 5.14 5.11 -15.12
CA LEU A 151 4.67 5.56 -13.82
C LEU A 151 4.72 7.08 -13.69
N GLU A 152 5.80 7.73 -14.16
CA GLU A 152 5.91 9.20 -14.18
C GLU A 152 4.81 9.84 -15.04
N ASN A 153 4.52 9.24 -16.21
CA ASN A 153 3.48 9.73 -17.11
C ASN A 153 2.06 9.60 -16.55
N LEU A 154 1.83 8.71 -15.58
CA LEU A 154 0.54 8.58 -14.91
C LEU A 154 0.21 9.78 -14.00
N ARG A 155 1.19 10.64 -13.69
CA ARG A 155 1.02 11.80 -12.80
C ARG A 155 0.31 11.41 -11.50
N LEU A 156 0.80 10.33 -10.88
CA LEU A 156 0.22 9.75 -9.67
C LEU A 156 0.33 10.66 -8.44
N VAL A 157 1.08 11.76 -8.51
CA VAL A 157 1.21 12.75 -7.43
C VAL A 157 0.53 14.04 -7.90
N ASP A 158 -0.49 14.47 -7.17
CA ASP A 158 -1.16 15.75 -7.40
C ASP A 158 -1.26 16.59 -6.12
N ILE A 159 -1.78 17.81 -6.26
CA ILE A 159 -1.92 18.77 -5.14
C ILE A 159 -2.88 18.23 -4.07
N ALA A 160 -3.92 17.50 -4.44
CA ALA A 160 -4.88 16.95 -3.50
C ALA A 160 -4.24 15.88 -2.59
N MET A 161 -3.33 15.07 -3.14
CA MET A 161 -2.51 14.14 -2.35
C MET A 161 -1.57 14.86 -1.39
N LEU A 162 -0.96 15.98 -1.80
CA LEU A 162 -0.12 16.78 -0.90
C LEU A 162 -0.91 17.37 0.27
N ASP A 163 -2.19 17.67 0.08
CA ASP A 163 -3.08 18.09 1.16
C ASP A 163 -3.52 16.90 2.05
N GLU A 164 -3.84 15.75 1.47
CA GLU A 164 -4.11 14.51 2.21
C GLU A 164 -2.92 14.10 3.09
N ARG A 165 -1.69 14.31 2.60
CA ARG A 165 -0.47 14.10 3.37
C ARG A 165 -0.41 14.93 4.63
N LYS A 166 -0.76 16.22 4.56
CA LYS A 166 -0.77 17.09 5.75
C LYS A 166 -1.73 16.54 6.80
N ASN A 167 -2.90 16.05 6.37
CA ASN A 167 -3.84 15.39 7.26
C ASN A 167 -3.23 14.15 7.94
N HIS A 168 -2.49 13.31 7.20
CA HIS A 168 -1.80 12.16 7.79
C HIS A 168 -0.76 12.56 8.84
N ILE A 169 0.06 13.58 8.57
CA ILE A 169 1.05 14.08 9.54
C ILE A 169 0.34 14.58 10.80
N ASP A 170 -0.70 15.39 10.63
CA ASP A 170 -1.48 15.92 11.75
C ASP A 170 -2.09 14.81 12.60
N THR A 171 -2.64 13.77 11.97
CA THR A 171 -3.18 12.59 12.67
C THR A 171 -2.10 11.85 13.44
N ILE A 172 -0.92 11.62 12.86
CA ILE A 172 0.20 10.94 13.52
C ILE A 172 0.66 11.73 14.75
N PHE A 173 0.85 13.05 14.62
CA PHE A 173 1.27 13.88 15.75
C PHE A 173 0.22 13.95 16.86
N LYS A 174 -1.06 14.00 16.50
CA LYS A 174 -2.15 13.91 17.49
C LYS A 174 -2.14 12.57 18.20
N ALA A 175 -1.95 11.46 17.49
CA ALA A 175 -1.87 10.12 18.07
C ALA A 175 -0.68 10.00 19.05
N LEU A 176 0.50 10.50 18.69
CA LEU A 176 1.68 10.51 19.58
C LEU A 176 1.44 11.32 20.86
N ARG A 177 0.78 12.48 20.75
CA ARG A 177 0.38 13.32 21.90
C ARG A 177 -0.58 12.59 22.83
N LEU A 178 -1.58 11.92 22.27
CA LEU A 178 -2.53 11.13 23.04
C LEU A 178 -1.81 9.99 23.78
N LEU A 179 -0.96 9.22 23.09
CA LEU A 179 -0.15 8.15 23.71
C LEU A 179 0.71 8.66 24.88
N SER A 180 1.39 9.78 24.69
CA SER A 180 2.17 10.45 25.75
C SER A 180 1.30 10.75 26.97
N HIS A 181 0.15 11.36 26.75
CA HIS A 181 -0.78 11.71 27.83
C HIS A 181 -1.33 10.49 28.55
N GLN A 182 -1.64 9.41 27.82
CA GLN A 182 -2.08 8.15 28.42
C GLN A 182 -1.03 7.57 29.38
N LEU A 183 0.25 7.55 28.98
CA LEU A 183 1.33 7.05 29.82
C LEU A 183 1.51 7.88 31.10
N GLU A 184 1.49 9.20 30.99
CA GLU A 184 1.54 10.12 32.14
C GLU A 184 0.39 9.88 33.12
N SER A 185 -0.84 9.77 32.61
CA SER A 185 -2.02 9.52 33.44
C SER A 185 -1.93 8.18 34.16
N PHE A 186 -1.47 7.12 33.49
CA PHE A 186 -1.29 5.81 34.12
C PHE A 186 -0.21 5.81 35.20
N GLU A 187 0.94 6.47 34.99
CA GLU A 187 1.97 6.61 36.03
C GLU A 187 1.46 7.35 37.26
N GLN A 188 0.57 8.32 37.06
CA GLN A 188 -0.09 9.07 38.14
C GLN A 188 -1.25 8.28 38.79
N GLY A 189 -1.51 7.04 38.35
CA GLY A 189 -2.63 6.22 38.83
C GLY A 189 -4.01 6.76 38.42
N THR A 190 -4.05 7.64 37.41
CA THR A 190 -5.28 8.26 36.89
C THR A 190 -5.79 7.45 35.71
N LEU A 191 -7.04 7.03 35.78
CA LEU A 191 -7.72 6.38 34.66
C LEU A 191 -8.22 7.45 33.68
N LEU A 192 -8.14 7.15 32.39
CA LEU A 192 -8.72 7.98 31.34
C LEU A 192 -10.25 7.99 31.45
N SER A 193 -10.84 9.14 31.21
CA SER A 193 -12.29 9.29 31.04
C SER A 193 -12.77 8.61 29.74
N ASP A 194 -14.09 8.37 29.65
CA ASP A 194 -14.70 7.77 28.46
C ASP A 194 -14.49 8.65 27.20
N ASP A 195 -14.50 9.98 27.35
CA ASP A 195 -14.25 10.91 26.24
C ASP A 195 -12.80 10.85 25.74
N GLU A 196 -11.85 10.68 26.65
CA GLU A 196 -10.43 10.50 26.31
C GLU A 196 -10.19 9.16 25.63
N LEU A 197 -10.83 8.08 26.11
CA LEU A 197 -10.79 6.76 25.48
C LEU A 197 -11.38 6.80 24.06
N ASN A 198 -12.53 7.45 23.88
CA ASN A 198 -13.15 7.63 22.56
C ASN A 198 -12.24 8.43 21.61
N THR A 199 -11.60 9.48 22.12
CA THR A 199 -10.64 10.28 21.35
C THR A 199 -9.43 9.45 20.93
N CYS A 200 -8.89 8.62 21.82
CA CYS A 200 -7.79 7.70 21.52
C CYS A 200 -8.18 6.68 20.45
N TRP A 201 -9.34 6.04 20.60
CA TRP A 201 -9.85 5.09 19.61
C TRP A 201 -10.08 5.72 18.24
N SER A 202 -10.59 6.95 18.17
CA SER A 202 -10.78 7.67 16.90
C SER A 202 -9.47 7.91 16.13
N HIS A 203 -8.34 7.92 16.83
CA HIS A 203 -7.00 8.07 16.26
C HIS A 203 -6.22 6.75 16.20
N TRP A 204 -6.92 5.61 16.36
CA TRP A 204 -6.33 4.26 16.37
C TRP A 204 -5.23 4.07 17.44
N VAL A 205 -5.29 4.88 18.50
CA VAL A 205 -4.45 4.76 19.67
C VAL A 205 -5.12 3.76 20.61
N ALA A 206 -4.61 2.53 20.64
CA ALA A 206 -5.07 1.49 21.54
C ALA A 206 -4.17 1.41 22.78
N PRO A 207 -4.74 1.23 23.99
CA PRO A 207 -3.95 0.94 25.18
C PRO A 207 -3.23 -0.39 24.96
N CYS A 208 -1.92 -0.32 24.78
CA CYS A 208 -1.07 -1.49 24.61
C CYS A 208 -0.60 -1.97 25.99
N PRO A 209 -0.83 -3.25 26.36
CA PRO A 209 -0.35 -3.81 27.62
C PRO A 209 1.17 -3.72 27.79
N CYS A 210 1.93 -3.78 26.69
CA CYS A 210 3.39 -3.60 26.71
C CYS A 210 3.80 -2.12 26.84
N CYS A 211 2.93 -1.19 26.49
CA CYS A 211 3.21 0.23 26.77
C CYS A 211 3.01 0.57 28.25
N GLN A 212 2.23 -0.22 29.00
CA GLN A 212 2.09 -0.06 30.44
C GLN A 212 3.38 -0.37 31.22
N THR A 213 4.34 -1.05 30.60
CA THR A 213 5.63 -1.38 31.23
C THR A 213 6.72 -0.35 30.93
N ILE A 214 6.47 0.60 30.02
CA ILE A 214 7.43 1.66 29.67
C ILE A 214 7.15 2.86 30.58
N SER A 215 8.17 3.38 31.26
CA SER A 215 8.02 4.63 32.00
C SER A 215 7.78 5.80 31.04
N SER A 216 6.95 6.76 31.42
CA SER A 216 6.71 8.00 30.69
C SER A 216 8.03 8.71 30.40
N HIS A 217 8.94 8.74 31.39
CA HIS A 217 10.28 9.31 31.22
C HIS A 217 11.08 8.65 30.09
N ASP A 218 11.12 7.31 30.03
CA ASP A 218 11.85 6.59 28.98
C ASP A 218 11.18 6.80 27.61
N TYR A 219 9.85 6.77 27.56
CA TYR A 219 9.10 7.02 26.33
C TYR A 219 9.35 8.44 25.77
N HIS A 220 9.28 9.47 26.61
CA HIS A 220 9.59 10.84 26.21
C HIS A 220 11.05 10.99 25.79
N ARG A 221 11.97 10.35 26.51
CA ARG A 221 13.40 10.39 26.16
C ARG A 221 13.62 9.81 24.77
N GLU A 222 12.99 8.68 24.43
CA GLU A 222 13.09 8.09 23.10
C GLU A 222 12.46 8.99 22.03
N LEU A 223 11.27 9.56 22.28
CA LEU A 223 10.66 10.52 21.35
C LEU A 223 11.53 11.77 21.14
N VAL A 224 12.18 12.28 22.18
CA VAL A 224 13.11 13.42 22.07
C VAL A 224 14.38 13.01 21.31
N ALA A 225 14.93 11.83 21.58
CA ALA A 225 16.13 11.30 20.92
C ALA A 225 15.92 11.15 19.42
N THR A 226 14.74 10.71 19.00
CA THR A 226 14.35 10.62 17.58
C THR A 226 13.77 11.93 17.02
N ARG A 227 13.84 13.03 17.77
CA ARG A 227 13.34 14.36 17.38
C ARG A 227 11.84 14.38 17.08
N LEU A 228 11.05 13.49 17.65
CA LEU A 228 9.59 13.46 17.49
C LEU A 228 8.87 14.36 18.49
N TRP A 229 9.57 14.83 19.53
CA TRP A 229 9.04 15.66 20.59
C TRP A 229 10.09 16.60 21.18
N PRO A 230 9.75 17.82 21.64
CA PRO A 230 8.50 18.56 21.40
C PRO A 230 8.63 19.36 20.09
N MET A 231 8.02 18.89 19.01
CA MET A 231 8.18 19.54 17.69
C MET A 231 6.86 20.05 17.12
N LEU A 232 6.97 21.09 16.29
CA LEU A 232 5.87 21.65 15.51
C LEU A 232 5.69 20.79 14.26
N ILE A 233 4.43 20.53 13.89
CA ILE A 233 4.03 19.77 12.69
C ILE A 233 4.78 20.25 11.43
N ASP A 234 5.11 21.54 11.38
CA ASP A 234 5.82 22.20 10.29
C ASP A 234 7.21 21.62 10.01
N GLU A 235 7.91 21.08 11.02
CA GLU A 235 9.27 20.55 10.88
C GLU A 235 9.31 19.17 10.20
N TYR A 236 8.18 18.44 10.21
CA TYR A 236 8.02 17.13 9.57
C TYR A 236 7.32 17.18 8.22
N LYS A 237 6.99 18.38 7.74
CA LYS A 237 6.37 18.61 6.43
C LYS A 237 7.17 18.04 5.27
N ASP A 238 8.39 17.55 5.44
CA ASP A 238 9.19 16.93 4.36
C ASP A 238 9.59 15.47 4.60
N ARG A 239 9.26 14.87 5.75
CA ARG A 239 9.91 13.64 6.22
C ARG A 239 8.98 12.65 6.94
N VAL A 240 7.79 12.39 6.37
CA VAL A 240 6.81 11.45 6.96
C VAL A 240 7.37 10.03 7.09
N PHE A 241 8.23 9.58 6.17
CA PHE A 241 8.89 8.29 6.32
C PHE A 241 9.97 8.29 7.38
N ASP A 242 10.81 9.32 7.49
CA ASP A 242 11.77 9.41 8.61
C ASP A 242 11.01 9.38 9.95
N LEU A 243 9.84 10.03 10.01
CA LEU A 243 8.91 9.97 11.15
C LEU A 243 8.37 8.56 11.39
N ILE A 244 7.84 7.87 10.36
CA ILE A 244 7.33 6.50 10.49
C ILE A 244 8.45 5.53 10.88
N PHE A 245 9.65 5.68 10.30
CA PHE A 245 10.82 4.87 10.63
C PHE A 245 11.31 5.14 12.05
N ALA A 246 11.40 6.39 12.47
CA ALA A 246 11.73 6.75 13.84
C ALA A 246 10.74 6.15 14.85
N ILE A 247 9.43 6.26 14.60
CA ILE A 247 8.40 5.64 15.45
C ILE A 247 8.56 4.11 15.51
N ARG A 248 8.86 3.47 14.37
CA ARG A 248 9.07 2.01 14.30
C ARG A 248 10.34 1.57 15.03
N ASP A 249 11.44 2.29 14.83
CA ASP A 249 12.72 2.04 15.49
C ASP A 249 12.59 2.16 17.02
N ILE A 250 11.84 3.15 17.51
CA ILE A 250 11.47 3.25 18.93
C ILE A 250 10.67 2.02 19.35
N SER A 251 9.66 1.62 18.60
CA SER A 251 8.84 0.45 18.93
C SER A 251 9.67 -0.83 19.01
N GLU A 252 10.58 -1.06 18.07
CA GLU A 252 11.42 -2.27 18.02
C GLU A 252 12.43 -2.27 19.18
N LYS A 253 13.17 -1.17 19.39
CA LYS A 253 14.12 -1.03 20.51
C LYS A 253 13.47 -1.17 21.88
N THR A 254 12.27 -0.60 22.04
CA THR A 254 11.57 -0.63 23.32
C THR A 254 10.99 -2.01 23.61
N LEU A 255 10.53 -2.74 22.58
CA LEU A 255 10.05 -4.12 22.74
C LEU A 255 11.18 -5.09 23.06
N ASP A 256 12.34 -4.94 22.41
CA ASP A 256 13.52 -5.78 22.67
C ASP A 256 14.06 -5.58 24.10
N ALA A 257 13.97 -4.35 24.63
CA ALA A 257 14.39 -4.03 25.99
C ALA A 257 13.46 -4.58 27.10
N ILE A 258 12.21 -4.93 26.77
CA ILE A 258 11.24 -5.49 27.72
C ILE A 258 11.31 -7.03 27.75
N GLN A 259 11.86 -7.65 26.70
CA GLN A 259 11.97 -9.12 26.56
C GLN A 259 13.28 -9.70 27.11
N HIS A 260 14.19 -8.86 27.61
CA HIS A 260 15.48 -9.22 28.22
C HIS A 260 15.62 -8.63 29.62
#